data_AF-A0A7Y1Y4F0-F1
#
_entry.id   AF-A0A7Y1Y4F0-F1
#
_cell.length_a   1.000
_cell.length_b   1.000
_cell.length_c   1.000
_cell.angle_alpha   90.00
_cell.angle_beta   90.00
_cell.angle_gamma   90.00
#
_symmetry.space_group_name_H-M   'P 1'
#
loop_
_entity.id
_entity.type
_entity.pdbx_description
1 polymer ?
#
loop_
_entity_poly.entity_id
_entity_poly.type
_entity_poly.pdbx_seq_one_letter_code
_entity_poly.pdbx_strand_id
1 'polypeptide(L)'
;MAVIVRKQERPPFWRNATILKWAAQLSFLFGFIAVAAVVIPQVQDNLSGQNLTFGWDWLRGRLGFLIREGIDLDPPTGARTVLVGAVNTLRVTISGVIAATLIGTIIGIGRLSSNWLVNKLASLYIETIRNIPLLLWMFFWIAVVAFFNIIDPTVDGGVEAGKYFLTFTRKGIGAAWIQPWGGFYQWAIWLIIGAVGGYFLHKRQFRIKESTGQETYPNLSAFGVLLVFAIIGWFAHPVFSFVGHIAEFIANVIGAIPTIGLQFALAALAIYLGYWWINRFLDERRTPAGLAKLTDDDWFRMITAALVALLFAGFFLIFSGLAKGALDVSEDFFGRWLAPKFDSTRNVVDLPIGEIEAQVASGLLLEDIALEQELIVNADLLQLSQGDIDAALASGLSVVRIYEDKKDTLGLDERPVFVPPHKLVEGLTAGVAVELDSAIEDGLITPAELGDELEKIKDRASSPLRWSKAEVFSPRENFLDLSPTSGIVITRGFFAVWIAVTLYTASFIAEIVRAGILAVSKGQNEAASSLGLSRSQALRFIVLPQ
;
A
#
# COMPACT_ATOMS: atom_id res chain seq x y z
N MET A 1 7.49 -72.40 -34.12
CA MET A 1 8.26 -71.75 -33.04
C MET A 1 7.25 -71.02 -32.14
N ALA A 2 6.84 -71.62 -31.04
CA ALA A 2 5.80 -71.10 -30.16
C ALA A 2 6.40 -70.09 -29.18
N VAL A 3 5.98 -68.83 -29.25
CA VAL A 3 6.36 -67.80 -28.27
C VAL A 3 5.56 -68.07 -26.99
N ILE A 4 6.22 -68.60 -25.98
CA ILE A 4 5.65 -68.74 -24.62
C ILE A 4 5.58 -67.33 -24.03
N VAL A 5 4.39 -66.73 -24.05
CA VAL A 5 4.12 -65.51 -23.30
C VAL A 5 4.06 -65.90 -21.82
N ARG A 6 5.14 -65.65 -21.07
CA ARG A 6 5.12 -65.81 -19.60
C ARG A 6 4.10 -64.83 -19.03
N LYS A 7 3.13 -65.35 -18.29
CA LYS A 7 2.19 -64.55 -17.48
C LYS A 7 3.03 -63.81 -16.43
N GLN A 8 3.20 -62.49 -16.58
CA GLN A 8 3.88 -61.69 -15.56
C GLN A 8 3.08 -61.77 -14.26
N GLU A 9 3.62 -62.46 -13.26
CA GLU A 9 3.06 -62.49 -11.92
C GLU A 9 3.18 -61.09 -11.31
N ARG A 10 2.07 -60.53 -10.81
CA ARG A 10 2.08 -59.23 -10.15
C ARG A 10 3.02 -59.32 -8.95
N PRO A 11 3.97 -58.38 -8.77
CA PRO A 11 4.88 -58.42 -7.63
C PRO A 11 4.07 -58.36 -6.33
N PRO A 12 4.49 -59.08 -5.29
CA PRO A 12 3.82 -59.05 -4.00
C PRO A 12 3.76 -57.62 -3.45
N PHE A 13 2.72 -57.31 -2.67
CA PHE A 13 2.37 -55.92 -2.34
C PHE A 13 3.51 -55.13 -1.65
N TRP A 14 4.35 -55.79 -0.85
CA TRP A 14 5.52 -55.19 -0.18
C TRP A 14 6.73 -54.94 -1.10
N ARG A 15 6.70 -55.42 -2.35
CA ARG A 15 7.69 -55.10 -3.40
C ARG A 15 7.11 -54.27 -4.54
N ASN A 16 5.82 -53.93 -4.46
CA ASN A 16 5.20 -53.07 -5.44
C ASN A 16 5.62 -51.61 -5.18
N ALA A 17 6.35 -51.03 -6.13
CA ALA A 17 6.88 -49.67 -6.03
C ALA A 17 5.78 -48.61 -5.82
N THR A 18 4.59 -48.81 -6.40
CA THR A 18 3.44 -47.93 -6.20
C THR A 18 3.00 -48.00 -4.74
N ILE A 19 2.76 -49.20 -4.20
CA ILE A 19 2.30 -49.39 -2.82
C ILE A 19 3.32 -48.83 -1.82
N LEU A 20 4.61 -49.03 -2.05
CA LEU A 20 5.67 -48.48 -1.20
C LEU A 20 5.69 -46.94 -1.19
N LYS A 21 5.49 -46.29 -2.34
CA LYS A 21 5.42 -44.82 -2.43
C LYS A 21 4.24 -44.26 -1.63
N TRP A 22 3.06 -44.88 -1.79
CA TRP A 22 1.87 -44.48 -1.04
C TRP A 22 2.04 -44.70 0.47
N ALA A 23 2.57 -45.86 0.85
CA ALA A 23 2.86 -46.18 2.26
C ALA A 23 3.86 -45.19 2.86
N ALA A 24 4.91 -44.81 2.13
CA ALA A 24 5.89 -43.84 2.59
C ALA A 24 5.29 -42.43 2.76
N GLN A 25 4.47 -41.95 1.81
CA GLN A 25 3.80 -40.65 1.91
C GLN A 25 2.78 -40.61 3.05
N LEU A 26 1.96 -41.66 3.19
CA LEU A 26 1.00 -41.76 4.30
C LEU A 26 1.71 -41.86 5.66
N SER A 27 2.80 -42.61 5.74
CA SER A 27 3.60 -42.71 6.97
C SER A 27 4.28 -41.38 7.32
N PHE A 28 4.78 -40.64 6.32
CA PHE A 28 5.35 -39.31 6.53
C PHE A 28 4.28 -38.31 7.01
N LEU A 29 3.12 -38.28 6.35
CA LEU A 29 2.01 -37.42 6.75
C LEU A 29 1.53 -37.76 8.17
N PHE A 30 1.36 -39.06 8.47
CA PHE A 30 1.01 -39.51 9.82
C PHE A 30 2.06 -39.10 10.85
N GLY A 31 3.34 -39.31 10.55
CA GLY A 31 4.44 -38.88 11.42
C GLY A 31 4.44 -37.37 11.66
N PHE A 32 4.22 -36.58 10.62
CA PHE A 32 4.12 -35.12 10.73
C PHE A 32 2.93 -34.70 11.60
N ILE A 33 1.74 -35.29 11.38
CA ILE A 33 0.53 -35.00 12.18
C ILE A 33 0.76 -35.44 13.64
N ALA A 34 1.36 -36.60 13.88
CA ALA A 34 1.65 -37.08 15.23
C ALA A 34 2.62 -36.14 15.96
N VAL A 35 3.68 -35.68 15.28
CA VAL A 35 4.61 -34.69 15.84
C VAL A 35 3.89 -33.37 16.13
N ALA A 36 3.10 -32.86 15.18
CA ALA A 36 2.33 -31.63 15.38
C ALA A 36 1.34 -31.75 16.54
N ALA A 37 0.66 -32.89 16.67
CA ALA A 37 -0.31 -33.17 17.73
C ALA A 37 0.34 -33.23 19.12
N VAL A 38 1.63 -33.55 19.21
CA VAL A 38 2.39 -33.52 20.47
C VAL A 38 2.99 -32.13 20.74
N VAL A 39 3.57 -31.50 19.71
CA VAL A 39 4.31 -30.24 19.87
C VAL A 39 3.38 -29.05 20.07
N ILE A 40 2.28 -28.94 19.31
CA ILE A 40 1.40 -27.76 19.36
C ILE A 40 0.77 -27.56 20.75
N PRO A 41 0.18 -28.59 21.39
CA PRO A 41 -0.37 -28.43 22.74
C PRO A 41 0.70 -28.04 23.75
N GLN A 42 1.89 -28.66 23.69
CA GLN A 42 2.98 -28.34 24.61
C GLN A 42 3.45 -26.89 24.48
N VAL A 43 3.52 -26.36 23.24
CA VAL A 43 3.84 -24.95 22.99
C VAL A 43 2.74 -24.05 23.53
N GLN A 44 1.48 -24.40 23.31
CA GLN A 44 0.34 -23.64 23.81
C GLN A 44 0.31 -23.59 25.34
N ASP A 45 0.54 -24.72 26.00
CA ASP A 45 0.59 -24.81 27.46
C ASP A 45 1.74 -23.96 28.02
N ASN A 46 2.94 -24.08 27.44
CA ASN A 46 4.11 -23.31 27.85
C ASN A 46 3.93 -21.79 27.68
N LEU A 47 3.27 -21.36 26.60
CA LEU A 47 2.99 -19.94 26.34
C LEU A 47 1.88 -19.41 27.24
N SER A 48 0.83 -20.20 27.47
CA SER A 48 -0.26 -19.83 28.39
C SER A 48 0.25 -19.63 29.82
N GLY A 49 1.23 -20.43 30.24
CA GLY A 49 1.92 -20.26 31.53
C GLY A 49 2.73 -18.96 31.65
N GLN A 50 2.97 -18.25 30.54
CA GLN A 50 3.62 -16.93 30.49
C GLN A 50 2.63 -15.80 30.21
N ASN A 51 1.32 -16.05 30.32
CA ASN A 51 0.25 -15.13 29.90
C ASN A 51 0.34 -14.71 28.42
N LEU A 52 0.96 -15.54 27.57
CA LEU A 52 0.99 -15.37 26.12
C LEU A 52 -0.04 -16.30 25.48
N THR A 53 -1.11 -15.74 24.93
CA THR A 53 -2.12 -16.53 24.21
C THR A 53 -1.60 -16.91 22.83
N PHE A 54 -1.25 -18.19 22.64
CA PHE A 54 -0.93 -18.73 21.33
C PHE A 54 -2.22 -18.88 20.51
N GLY A 55 -2.41 -18.06 19.48
CA GLY A 55 -3.62 -18.07 18.67
C GLY A 55 -3.61 -17.03 17.56
N TRP A 56 -4.70 -16.96 16.82
CA TRP A 56 -4.90 -15.99 15.72
C TRP A 56 -5.61 -14.71 16.18
N ASP A 57 -5.86 -14.54 17.48
CA ASP A 57 -6.62 -13.41 18.02
C ASP A 57 -5.91 -12.07 17.81
N TRP A 58 -4.57 -12.08 17.71
CA TRP A 58 -3.78 -10.91 17.37
C TRP A 58 -4.13 -10.33 15.98
N LEU A 59 -4.70 -11.13 15.06
CA LEU A 59 -5.16 -10.61 13.76
C LEU A 59 -6.38 -9.70 13.90
N ARG A 60 -7.20 -9.92 14.94
CA ARG A 60 -8.45 -9.18 15.20
C ARG A 60 -8.25 -8.03 16.17
N GLY A 61 -7.33 -8.18 17.12
CA GLY A 61 -6.99 -7.14 18.08
C GLY A 61 -6.00 -6.10 17.54
N ARG A 62 -5.97 -4.94 18.18
CA ARG A 62 -4.95 -3.91 17.95
C ARG A 62 -3.60 -4.41 18.47
N LEU A 63 -2.53 -4.15 17.72
CA LEU A 63 -1.18 -4.44 18.19
C LEU A 63 -0.71 -3.30 19.08
N GLY A 64 -0.14 -3.60 20.25
CA GLY A 64 0.33 -2.61 21.23
C GLY A 64 1.57 -1.81 20.80
N PHE A 65 1.82 -1.65 19.50
CA PHE A 65 2.91 -0.86 18.94
C PHE A 65 2.44 -0.11 17.68
N LEU A 66 3.01 1.07 17.46
CA LEU A 66 2.74 1.91 16.30
C LEU A 66 3.68 1.55 15.14
N ILE A 67 3.15 1.63 13.91
CA ILE A 67 3.94 1.53 12.70
C ILE A 67 4.49 2.92 12.37
N ARG A 68 5.80 3.02 12.15
CA ARG A 68 6.47 4.32 11.96
C ARG A 68 6.32 4.90 10.55
N GLU A 69 5.89 4.10 9.58
CA GLU A 69 5.89 4.44 8.16
C GLU A 69 4.73 3.69 7.49
N GLY A 70 4.02 4.32 6.56
CA GLY A 70 2.98 3.62 5.79
C GLY A 70 1.72 4.43 5.56
N ILE A 71 0.72 3.71 5.01
CA ILE A 71 -0.63 4.23 4.75
C ILE A 71 -1.47 4.39 6.03
N ASP A 72 -1.05 3.75 7.12
CA ASP A 72 -1.72 3.76 8.41
C ASP A 72 -0.66 3.49 9.50
N LEU A 73 -0.50 4.43 10.43
CA LEU A 73 0.50 4.37 11.49
C LEU A 73 -0.01 3.66 12.76
N ASP A 74 -1.33 3.53 12.90
CA ASP A 74 -1.96 2.92 14.08
C ASP A 74 -3.13 2.01 13.69
N PRO A 75 -2.86 0.90 12.98
CA PRO A 75 -3.91 0.06 12.45
C PRO A 75 -4.78 -0.55 13.57
N PRO A 76 -6.11 -0.55 13.43
CA PRO A 76 -7.03 -1.08 14.45
C PRO A 76 -6.88 -2.58 14.67
N THR A 77 -6.31 -3.33 13.70
CA THR A 77 -6.18 -4.79 13.75
C THR A 77 -4.79 -5.26 13.32
N GLY A 78 -4.34 -6.40 13.85
CA GLY A 78 -3.08 -7.03 13.43
C GLY A 78 -3.09 -7.49 11.97
N ALA A 79 -4.24 -7.89 11.43
CA ALA A 79 -4.37 -8.18 10.00
C ALA A 79 -4.05 -6.95 9.14
N ARG A 80 -4.58 -5.78 9.50
CA ARG A 80 -4.27 -4.52 8.82
C ARG A 80 -2.82 -4.10 9.02
N THR A 81 -2.22 -4.40 10.17
CA THR A 81 -0.78 -4.17 10.40
C THR A 81 0.10 -4.97 9.43
N VAL A 82 -0.19 -6.25 9.21
CA VAL A 82 0.53 -7.07 8.22
C VAL A 82 0.37 -6.49 6.81
N LEU A 83 -0.84 -6.04 6.46
CA LEU A 83 -1.10 -5.40 5.16
C LEU A 83 -0.29 -4.11 5.00
N VAL A 84 -0.22 -3.25 6.03
CA VAL A 84 0.60 -2.03 6.01
C VAL A 84 2.07 -2.39 5.80
N GLY A 85 2.58 -3.41 6.49
CA GLY A 85 3.92 -3.94 6.29
C GLY A 85 4.17 -4.38 4.84
N ALA A 86 3.25 -5.15 4.26
CA ALA A 86 3.34 -5.59 2.87
C ALA A 86 3.32 -4.41 1.87
N VAL A 87 2.45 -3.42 2.10
CA VAL A 87 2.39 -2.20 1.30
C VAL A 87 3.72 -1.43 1.38
N ASN A 88 4.33 -1.32 2.55
CA ASN A 88 5.65 -0.69 2.70
C ASN A 88 6.75 -1.45 1.96
N THR A 89 6.75 -2.79 2.01
CA THR A 89 7.69 -3.59 1.23
C THR A 89 7.52 -3.33 -0.27
N LEU A 90 6.29 -3.25 -0.76
CA LEU A 90 6.01 -2.88 -2.16
C LEU A 90 6.48 -1.46 -2.48
N ARG A 91 6.23 -0.49 -1.60
CA ARG A 91 6.71 0.90 -1.76
C ARG A 91 8.23 0.95 -1.91
N VAL A 92 8.98 0.31 -1.00
CA VAL A 92 10.45 0.23 -1.07
C VAL A 92 10.90 -0.46 -2.33
N THR A 93 10.30 -1.60 -2.67
CA THR A 93 10.73 -2.43 -3.79
C THR A 93 10.47 -1.74 -5.13
N ILE A 94 9.28 -1.20 -5.35
CA ILE A 94 8.91 -0.54 -6.61
C ILE A 94 9.77 0.71 -6.82
N SER A 95 9.82 1.60 -5.83
CA SER A 95 10.63 2.82 -5.94
C SER A 95 12.13 2.51 -6.04
N GLY A 96 12.60 1.52 -5.30
CA GLY A 96 13.99 1.05 -5.32
C GLY A 96 14.37 0.42 -6.66
N VAL A 97 13.50 -0.38 -7.28
CA VAL A 97 13.74 -0.95 -8.62
C VAL A 97 13.80 0.14 -9.68
N ILE A 98 12.90 1.12 -9.64
CA ILE A 98 12.94 2.24 -10.60
C ILE A 98 14.26 3.02 -10.44
N ALA A 99 14.60 3.42 -9.22
CA ALA A 99 15.83 4.16 -8.94
C ALA A 99 17.09 3.33 -9.29
N ALA A 100 17.10 2.04 -8.93
CA ALA A 100 18.20 1.14 -9.21
C ALA A 100 18.38 0.89 -10.71
N THR A 101 17.28 0.85 -11.47
CA THR A 101 17.32 0.68 -12.92
C THR A 101 17.94 1.90 -13.58
N LEU A 102 17.54 3.11 -13.17
CA LEU A 102 18.11 4.37 -13.68
C LEU A 102 19.60 4.47 -13.34
N ILE A 103 19.95 4.34 -12.06
CA ILE A 103 21.33 4.43 -11.58
C ILE A 103 22.18 3.32 -12.19
N GLY A 104 21.71 2.08 -12.16
CA GLY A 104 22.40 0.91 -12.68
C GLY A 104 22.66 1.01 -14.18
N THR A 105 21.69 1.49 -14.96
CA THR A 105 21.89 1.70 -16.40
C THR A 105 22.95 2.76 -16.68
N ILE A 106 22.92 3.89 -15.97
CA ILE A 106 23.91 4.95 -16.10
C ILE A 106 25.32 4.43 -15.74
N ILE A 107 25.45 3.71 -14.63
CA ILE A 107 26.74 3.16 -14.17
C ILE A 107 27.23 2.06 -15.13
N GLY A 108 26.33 1.20 -15.63
CA GLY A 108 26.65 0.14 -16.59
C GLY A 108 27.21 0.69 -17.90
N ILE A 109 26.57 1.73 -18.45
CA ILE A 109 27.08 2.47 -19.62
C ILE A 109 28.39 3.19 -19.28
N GLY A 110 28.47 3.82 -18.10
CA GLY A 110 29.66 4.50 -17.61
C GLY A 110 30.89 3.60 -17.53
N ARG A 111 30.70 2.33 -17.16
CA ARG A 111 31.76 1.32 -17.14
C ARG A 111 32.30 0.97 -18.53
N LEU A 112 31.55 1.22 -19.60
CA LEU A 112 32.02 1.02 -20.99
C LEU A 112 32.57 2.31 -21.62
N SER A 113 32.50 3.43 -20.90
CA SER A 113 32.98 4.72 -21.37
C SER A 113 34.48 4.68 -21.71
N SER A 114 34.88 5.40 -22.76
CA SER A 114 36.29 5.61 -23.09
C SER A 114 36.98 6.58 -22.12
N ASN A 115 36.21 7.34 -21.34
CA ASN A 115 36.78 8.20 -20.30
C ASN A 115 37.26 7.33 -19.12
N TRP A 116 38.57 7.34 -18.89
CA TRP A 116 39.21 6.57 -17.82
C TRP A 116 38.62 6.83 -16.44
N LEU A 117 38.33 8.09 -16.10
CA LEU A 117 37.78 8.45 -14.79
C LEU A 117 36.38 7.85 -14.59
N VAL A 118 35.51 8.00 -15.59
CA VAL A 118 34.13 7.46 -15.54
C VAL A 118 34.15 5.93 -15.46
N ASN A 119 34.97 5.28 -16.29
CA ASN A 119 35.14 3.84 -16.28
C ASN A 119 35.64 3.34 -14.91
N LYS A 120 36.66 4.01 -14.34
CA LYS A 120 37.28 3.58 -13.08
C LYS A 120 36.35 3.80 -11.89
N LEU A 121 35.65 4.93 -11.82
CA LEU A 121 34.66 5.19 -10.77
C LEU A 121 33.48 4.22 -10.83
N ALA A 122 32.95 3.94 -12.03
CA ALA A 122 31.88 2.96 -12.20
C ALA A 122 32.34 1.55 -11.82
N SER A 123 33.58 1.17 -12.18
CA SER A 123 34.15 -0.13 -11.82
C SER A 123 34.35 -0.26 -10.30
N LEU A 124 34.91 0.78 -9.66
CA LEU A 124 35.08 0.82 -8.21
C LEU A 124 33.74 0.66 -7.48
N TYR A 125 32.72 1.42 -7.89
CA TYR A 125 31.38 1.30 -7.34
C TYR A 125 30.84 -0.13 -7.45
N ILE A 126 30.86 -0.73 -8.65
CA ILE A 126 30.30 -2.08 -8.85
C ILE A 126 31.06 -3.11 -8.02
N GLU A 127 32.40 -3.08 -8.07
CA GLU A 127 33.25 -4.04 -7.36
C GLU A 127 33.08 -3.92 -5.84
N THR A 128 33.10 -2.71 -5.29
CA THR A 128 32.92 -2.51 -3.84
C THR A 128 31.52 -2.93 -3.38
N ILE A 129 30.47 -2.49 -4.07
CA ILE A 129 29.09 -2.76 -3.66
C ILE A 129 28.79 -4.26 -3.69
N ARG A 130 29.21 -4.98 -4.73
CA ARG A 130 28.92 -6.40 -4.90
C ARG A 130 29.73 -7.32 -3.98
N ASN A 131 30.90 -6.86 -3.51
CA ASN A 131 31.76 -7.64 -2.62
C ASN A 131 31.37 -7.51 -1.14
N ILE A 132 30.49 -6.56 -0.79
CA ILE A 132 30.04 -6.34 0.58
C ILE A 132 28.59 -6.85 0.73
N PRO A 133 28.28 -7.67 1.76
CA PRO A 133 26.92 -8.14 2.00
C PRO A 133 25.91 -6.98 2.14
N LEU A 134 24.71 -7.15 1.58
CA LEU A 134 23.63 -6.15 1.66
C LEU A 134 23.33 -5.73 3.11
N LEU A 135 23.40 -6.68 4.05
CA LEU A 135 23.18 -6.39 5.47
C LEU A 135 24.18 -5.34 6.00
N LEU A 136 25.45 -5.42 5.61
CA LEU A 136 26.45 -4.43 6.01
C LEU A 136 26.16 -3.07 5.36
N TRP A 137 25.72 -3.06 4.09
CA TRP A 137 25.26 -1.84 3.43
C TRP A 137 24.07 -1.19 4.13
N MET A 138 23.10 -1.99 4.58
CA MET A 138 21.96 -1.47 5.34
C MET A 138 22.42 -0.83 6.66
N PHE A 139 23.26 -1.52 7.44
CA PHE A 139 23.79 -0.95 8.68
C PHE A 139 24.66 0.28 8.43
N PHE A 140 25.49 0.27 7.38
CA PHE A 140 26.27 1.44 6.96
C PHE A 140 25.36 2.63 6.66
N TRP A 141 24.33 2.46 5.85
CA TRP A 141 23.41 3.55 5.52
C TRP A 141 22.59 4.01 6.72
N ILE A 142 22.19 3.10 7.62
CA ILE A 142 21.55 3.46 8.89
C ILE A 142 22.51 4.33 9.73
N ALA A 143 23.78 3.93 9.85
CA ALA A 143 24.79 4.67 10.59
C ALA A 143 25.10 6.03 9.94
N VAL A 144 25.19 6.09 8.61
CA VAL A 144 25.41 7.34 7.86
C VAL A 144 24.24 8.30 8.07
N VAL A 145 22.99 7.82 7.92
CA VAL A 145 21.79 8.63 8.14
C VAL A 145 21.67 9.05 9.61
N ALA A 146 22.12 8.23 10.56
CA ALA A 146 22.17 8.60 11.98
C ALA A 146 23.29 9.60 12.30
N PHE A 147 24.42 9.54 11.58
CA PHE A 147 25.58 10.42 11.76
C PHE A 147 25.29 11.85 11.30
N PHE A 148 24.51 12.00 10.23
CA PHE A 148 23.95 13.30 9.89
C PHE A 148 22.98 13.69 11.01
N ASN A 149 23.48 14.42 12.01
CA ASN A 149 22.72 15.11 13.04
C ASN A 149 21.96 16.24 12.37
N ILE A 150 20.91 15.81 11.70
CA ILE A 150 20.02 16.65 10.95
C ILE A 150 19.28 17.54 11.96
N ILE A 151 19.30 18.84 11.67
CA ILE A 151 18.68 19.98 12.38
C ILE A 151 17.61 19.53 13.37
N ASP A 152 17.87 19.79 14.66
CA ASP A 152 16.86 19.63 15.68
C ASP A 152 15.92 20.84 15.60
N PRO A 153 14.64 20.66 15.24
CA PRO A 153 13.69 21.77 15.19
C PRO A 153 13.56 22.48 16.55
N THR A 154 13.97 21.82 17.64
CA THR A 154 13.89 22.35 19.01
C THR A 154 15.09 23.21 19.43
N VAL A 155 16.28 23.06 18.83
CA VAL A 155 17.52 23.64 19.37
C VAL A 155 18.03 24.86 18.57
N ASP A 156 17.77 24.92 17.26
CA ASP A 156 18.41 25.92 16.38
C ASP A 156 17.57 27.18 16.08
N GLY A 157 16.62 27.56 16.96
CA GLY A 157 15.99 28.88 16.88
C GLY A 157 15.37 29.24 15.52
N GLY A 158 14.59 28.34 14.93
CA GLY A 158 13.72 28.68 13.79
C GLY A 158 14.15 28.14 12.42
N VAL A 159 14.46 26.84 12.34
CA VAL A 159 14.06 26.12 11.11
C VAL A 159 12.67 25.57 11.36
N GLU A 160 11.66 26.43 11.15
CA GLU A 160 10.28 26.00 10.98
C GLU A 160 10.27 24.86 9.95
N ALA A 161 10.05 23.63 10.40
CA ALA A 161 9.77 22.54 9.50
C ALA A 161 8.52 22.90 8.68
N GLY A 162 8.69 23.00 7.36
CA GLY A 162 7.69 23.56 6.46
C GLY A 162 8.05 24.95 5.89
N LYS A 163 9.11 25.63 6.33
CA LYS A 163 9.60 26.85 5.67
C LYS A 163 10.31 26.55 4.35
N TYR A 164 11.02 25.42 4.28
CA TYR A 164 11.81 25.01 3.11
C TYR A 164 11.15 23.88 2.34
N PHE A 165 11.37 23.85 1.02
CA PHE A 165 10.91 22.79 0.13
C PHE A 165 11.44 21.40 0.53
N LEU A 166 12.62 21.34 1.14
CA LEU A 166 13.23 20.13 1.67
C LEU A 166 13.67 20.40 3.11
N THR A 167 13.17 19.60 4.04
CA THR A 167 13.46 19.67 5.47
C THR A 167 14.04 18.34 5.90
N PHE A 168 15.23 18.38 6.47
CA PHE A 168 15.80 17.23 7.13
C PHE A 168 15.51 17.40 8.63
N THR A 169 14.99 16.37 9.30
CA THR A 169 14.88 16.31 10.77
C THR A 169 15.63 15.12 11.39
N ARG A 170 15.84 15.15 12.71
CA ARG A 170 16.20 13.97 13.50
C ARG A 170 15.18 12.84 13.44
N LYS A 171 14.08 12.89 12.68
CA LYS A 171 13.14 11.77 12.55
C LYS A 171 12.97 11.29 11.11
N GLY A 172 13.28 12.12 10.13
CA GLY A 172 13.17 11.77 8.72
C GLY A 172 13.51 12.92 7.79
N ILE A 173 13.22 12.70 6.52
CA ILE A 173 13.28 13.71 5.46
C ILE A 173 11.84 14.06 5.12
N GLY A 174 11.48 15.33 5.29
CA GLY A 174 10.21 15.89 4.84
C GLY A 174 10.45 16.77 3.62
N ALA A 175 9.66 16.64 2.56
CA ALA A 175 9.69 17.56 1.43
C ALA A 175 8.29 18.09 1.13
N ALA A 176 8.21 19.34 0.70
CA ALA A 176 6.98 19.88 0.13
C ALA A 176 6.65 19.07 -1.13
N TRP A 177 5.44 18.54 -1.18
CA TRP A 177 5.02 17.64 -2.25
C TRP A 177 3.59 17.92 -2.67
N ILE A 178 3.30 17.57 -3.92
CA ILE A 178 1.95 17.60 -4.45
C ILE A 178 1.23 16.36 -3.91
N GLN A 179 0.26 16.57 -3.03
CA GLN A 179 -0.52 15.47 -2.46
C GLN A 179 -1.93 15.41 -3.04
N PRO A 180 -2.47 14.19 -3.19
CA PRO A 180 -3.90 13.99 -3.45
C PRO A 180 -4.75 14.80 -2.48
N TRP A 181 -5.77 15.48 -2.99
CA TRP A 181 -6.75 16.19 -2.18
C TRP A 181 -8.18 15.84 -2.61
N GLY A 182 -9.16 16.61 -2.13
CA GLY A 182 -10.56 16.44 -2.53
C GLY A 182 -10.69 16.39 -4.05
N GLY A 183 -11.32 15.34 -4.57
CA GLY A 183 -11.47 15.17 -6.02
C GLY A 183 -10.33 14.44 -6.74
N PHE A 184 -9.23 14.07 -6.06
CA PHE A 184 -8.07 13.42 -6.71
C PHE A 184 -8.43 12.14 -7.44
N TYR A 185 -9.18 11.25 -6.79
CA TYR A 185 -9.47 9.91 -7.32
C TYR A 185 -10.45 9.99 -8.49
N GLN A 186 -11.37 10.93 -8.44
CA GLN A 186 -12.24 11.30 -9.54
C GLN A 186 -11.44 11.86 -10.73
N TRP A 187 -10.47 12.73 -10.45
CA TRP A 187 -9.56 13.26 -11.47
C TRP A 187 -8.67 12.17 -12.08
N ALA A 188 -8.23 11.20 -11.28
CA ALA A 188 -7.45 10.07 -11.75
C ALA A 188 -8.24 9.22 -12.77
N ILE A 189 -9.58 9.13 -12.67
CA ILE A 189 -10.40 8.47 -13.70
C ILE A 189 -10.29 9.20 -15.04
N TRP A 190 -10.32 10.53 -15.05
CA TRP A 190 -10.09 11.31 -16.28
C TRP A 190 -8.72 11.04 -16.89
N LEU A 191 -7.67 10.91 -16.06
CA LEU A 191 -6.34 10.52 -16.53
C LEU A 191 -6.32 9.12 -17.14
N ILE A 192 -7.04 8.16 -16.56
CA ILE A 192 -7.17 6.81 -17.10
C ILE A 192 -7.87 6.84 -18.46
N ILE A 193 -8.98 7.58 -18.58
CA ILE A 193 -9.69 7.73 -19.86
C ILE A 193 -8.78 8.39 -20.91
N GLY A 194 -8.05 9.43 -20.52
CA GLY A 194 -7.05 10.08 -21.36
C GLY A 194 -5.93 9.15 -21.80
N ALA A 195 -5.42 8.31 -20.90
CA ALA A 195 -4.39 7.32 -21.20
C ALA A 195 -4.89 6.24 -22.17
N VAL A 196 -6.11 5.74 -21.98
CA VAL A 196 -6.76 4.77 -22.88
C VAL A 196 -6.99 5.39 -24.25
N GLY A 197 -7.54 6.61 -24.33
CA GLY A 197 -7.71 7.34 -25.58
C GLY A 197 -6.37 7.62 -26.28
N GLY A 198 -5.36 8.02 -25.51
CA GLY A 198 -3.99 8.23 -25.96
C GLY A 198 -3.35 6.97 -26.51
N TYR A 199 -3.55 5.81 -25.86
CA TYR A 199 -3.09 4.51 -26.35
C TYR A 199 -3.69 4.14 -27.70
N PHE A 200 -5.00 4.32 -27.88
CA PHE A 200 -5.65 4.05 -29.17
C PHE A 200 -5.16 5.00 -30.26
N LEU A 201 -4.97 6.28 -29.94
CA LEU A 201 -4.41 7.27 -30.88
C LEU A 201 -2.96 6.95 -31.24
N HIS A 202 -2.13 6.57 -30.25
CA HIS A 202 -0.77 6.09 -30.47
C HIS A 202 -0.77 4.92 -31.45
N LYS A 203 -1.56 3.87 -31.17
CA LYS A 203 -1.65 2.68 -32.01
C LYS A 203 -2.17 2.98 -33.42
N ARG A 204 -3.04 3.98 -33.58
CA ARG A 204 -3.51 4.44 -34.90
C ARG A 204 -2.40 5.16 -35.66
N GLN A 205 -1.73 6.12 -35.03
CA GLN A 205 -0.68 6.90 -35.70
C GLN A 205 0.57 6.08 -36.01
N PHE A 206 0.91 5.13 -35.14
CA PHE A 206 1.99 4.18 -35.38
C PHE A 206 1.70 3.33 -36.63
N ARG A 207 0.47 2.80 -36.74
CA ARG A 207 0.03 2.07 -37.95
C ARG A 207 0.08 2.92 -39.22
N ILE A 208 -0.33 4.20 -39.15
CA ILE A 208 -0.26 5.11 -40.31
C ILE A 208 1.19 5.37 -40.69
N LYS A 209 2.09 5.58 -39.71
CA LYS A 209 3.52 5.77 -39.96
C LYS A 209 4.13 4.57 -40.68
N GLU A 210 3.83 3.36 -40.21
CA GLU A 210 4.33 2.12 -40.81
C GLU A 210 3.76 1.87 -42.21
N SER A 211 2.46 2.13 -42.44
CA SER A 211 1.83 1.80 -43.71
C SER A 211 2.05 2.84 -44.80
N THR A 212 2.16 4.12 -44.45
CA THR A 212 2.26 5.24 -45.41
C THR A 212 3.65 5.87 -45.49
N GLY A 213 4.53 5.58 -44.53
CA GLY A 213 5.82 6.24 -44.39
C GLY A 213 5.73 7.72 -44.01
N GLN A 214 4.54 8.28 -43.77
CA GLN A 214 4.38 9.67 -43.36
C GLN A 214 4.93 9.90 -41.96
N GLU A 215 5.56 11.05 -41.75
CA GLU A 215 6.02 11.48 -40.43
C GLU A 215 4.82 11.79 -39.52
N THR A 216 4.45 10.82 -38.69
CA THR A 216 3.51 11.03 -37.58
C THR A 216 4.26 11.10 -36.25
N TYR A 217 3.57 11.62 -35.22
CA TYR A 217 4.09 11.75 -33.85
C TYR A 217 3.21 10.97 -32.84
N PRO A 218 3.28 9.62 -32.82
CA PRO A 218 2.39 8.79 -32.00
C PRO A 218 2.47 9.11 -30.50
N ASN A 219 3.69 9.25 -29.96
CA ASN A 219 3.91 9.51 -28.53
C ASN A 219 3.44 10.91 -28.13
N LEU A 220 3.77 11.93 -28.93
CA LEU A 220 3.38 13.31 -28.64
C LEU A 220 1.86 13.48 -28.67
N SER A 221 1.19 12.82 -29.61
CA SER A 221 -0.27 12.92 -29.72
C SER A 221 -0.99 12.16 -28.62
N ALA A 222 -0.46 11.01 -28.20
CA ALA A 222 -0.97 10.30 -27.02
C ALA A 222 -0.82 11.13 -25.75
N PHE A 223 0.34 11.79 -25.57
CA PHE A 223 0.57 12.72 -24.48
C PHE A 223 -0.37 13.94 -24.55
N GLY A 224 -0.61 14.49 -25.74
CA GLY A 224 -1.56 15.57 -25.96
C GLY A 224 -2.99 15.20 -25.54
N VAL A 225 -3.45 14.00 -25.89
CA VAL A 225 -4.76 13.49 -25.42
C VAL A 225 -4.80 13.38 -23.90
N LEU A 226 -3.76 12.79 -23.29
CA LEU A 226 -3.68 12.70 -21.84
C LEU A 226 -3.74 14.08 -21.17
N LEU A 227 -3.02 15.08 -21.72
CA LEU A 227 -3.02 16.45 -21.21
C LEU A 227 -4.41 17.11 -21.31
N VAL A 228 -5.09 16.94 -22.45
CA VAL A 228 -6.45 17.46 -22.63
C VAL A 228 -7.40 16.85 -21.60
N PHE A 229 -7.35 15.54 -21.40
CA PHE A 229 -8.17 14.87 -20.38
C PHE A 229 -7.77 15.26 -18.95
N ALA A 230 -6.50 15.52 -18.68
CA ALA A 230 -6.05 16.04 -17.39
C ALA A 230 -6.64 17.43 -17.10
N ILE A 231 -6.66 18.32 -18.10
CA ILE A 231 -7.24 19.67 -17.98
C ILE A 231 -8.76 19.59 -17.84
N ILE A 232 -9.45 18.83 -18.70
CA ILE A 232 -10.90 18.64 -18.60
C ILE A 232 -11.25 18.05 -17.24
N GLY A 233 -10.54 17.00 -16.84
CA GLY A 233 -10.75 16.34 -15.58
C GLY A 233 -10.55 17.26 -14.40
N TRP A 234 -9.65 18.23 -14.47
CA TRP A 234 -9.43 19.18 -13.38
C TRP A 234 -10.75 19.85 -12.95
N PHE A 235 -11.57 20.24 -13.94
CA PHE A 235 -12.86 20.89 -13.72
C PHE A 235 -14.05 19.92 -13.68
N ALA A 236 -13.96 18.80 -14.38
CA ALA A 236 -15.05 17.83 -14.54
C ALA A 236 -14.94 16.61 -13.63
N HIS A 237 -13.97 16.56 -12.71
CA HIS A 237 -13.80 15.42 -11.81
C HIS A 237 -15.05 15.12 -10.95
N PRO A 238 -15.86 16.08 -10.44
CA PRO A 238 -16.99 15.74 -9.58
C PRO A 238 -18.03 14.82 -10.24
N VAL A 239 -18.06 14.74 -11.57
CA VAL A 239 -18.89 13.80 -12.34
C VAL A 239 -18.67 12.35 -11.91
N PHE A 240 -17.49 11.98 -11.41
CA PHE A 240 -17.20 10.62 -10.95
C PHE A 240 -17.52 10.38 -9.45
N SER A 241 -18.24 11.27 -8.77
CA SER A 241 -18.64 11.08 -7.37
C SER A 241 -19.56 9.87 -7.15
N PHE A 242 -20.34 9.49 -8.19
CA PHE A 242 -21.20 8.31 -8.14
C PHE A 242 -20.43 7.01 -7.89
N VAL A 243 -19.12 6.96 -8.17
CA VAL A 243 -18.28 5.79 -7.87
C VAL A 243 -18.22 5.52 -6.37
N GLY A 244 -18.24 6.57 -5.54
CA GLY A 244 -18.30 6.43 -4.08
C GLY A 244 -19.59 5.77 -3.63
N HIS A 245 -20.72 6.13 -4.24
CA HIS A 245 -22.03 5.55 -3.94
C HIS A 245 -22.10 4.08 -4.36
N ILE A 246 -21.50 3.72 -5.50
CA ILE A 246 -21.37 2.32 -5.92
C ILE A 246 -20.51 1.55 -4.93
N ALA A 247 -19.39 2.13 -4.46
CA ALA A 247 -18.52 1.49 -3.49
C ALA A 247 -19.24 1.25 -2.15
N GLU A 248 -19.99 2.24 -1.64
CA GLU A 248 -20.80 2.10 -0.43
C GLU A 248 -21.90 1.05 -0.60
N PHE A 249 -22.59 1.04 -1.75
CA PHE A 249 -23.54 -0.02 -2.08
C PHE A 249 -22.89 -1.41 -2.05
N ILE A 250 -21.71 -1.57 -2.65
CA ILE A 250 -20.96 -2.83 -2.64
C ILE A 250 -20.58 -3.21 -1.20
N ALA A 251 -20.11 -2.26 -0.40
CA ALA A 251 -19.77 -2.50 1.01
C ALA A 251 -20.98 -3.03 1.79
N ASN A 252 -22.15 -2.37 1.63
CA ASN A 252 -23.40 -2.79 2.27
C ASN A 252 -23.85 -4.18 1.81
N VAL A 253 -23.72 -4.49 0.51
CA VAL A 253 -24.04 -5.81 -0.02
C VAL A 253 -23.11 -6.87 0.57
N ILE A 254 -21.80 -6.59 0.68
CA ILE A 254 -20.81 -7.50 1.26
C ILE A 254 -21.06 -7.71 2.76
N GLY A 255 -21.30 -6.65 3.51
CA GLY A 255 -21.62 -6.71 4.95
C GLY A 255 -22.91 -7.48 5.23
N ALA A 256 -23.85 -7.50 4.26
CA ALA A 256 -25.06 -8.30 4.35
C ALA A 256 -24.83 -9.80 4.09
N ILE A 257 -23.67 -10.22 3.55
CA ILE A 257 -23.37 -11.64 3.29
C ILE A 257 -23.11 -12.34 4.62
N PRO A 258 -23.93 -13.35 5.01
CA PRO A 258 -23.64 -14.13 6.20
C PRO A 258 -22.31 -14.87 6.01
N THR A 259 -21.43 -14.87 7.03
CA THR A 259 -20.14 -15.58 6.99
C THR A 259 -20.31 -17.03 6.53
N ILE A 260 -21.35 -17.71 7.01
CA ILE A 260 -21.66 -19.10 6.65
C ILE A 260 -21.92 -19.26 5.15
N GLY A 261 -22.53 -18.27 4.49
CA GLY A 261 -22.76 -18.26 3.06
C GLY A 261 -21.45 -18.28 2.27
N LEU A 262 -20.50 -17.43 2.66
CA LEU A 262 -19.17 -17.41 2.03
C LEU A 262 -18.38 -18.70 2.31
N GLN A 263 -18.50 -19.29 3.49
CA GLN A 263 -17.86 -20.59 3.80
C GLN A 263 -18.33 -21.69 2.84
N PHE A 264 -19.65 -21.79 2.62
CA PHE A 264 -20.20 -22.74 1.65
C PHE A 264 -19.74 -22.45 0.23
N ALA A 265 -19.70 -21.18 -0.18
CA ALA A 265 -19.22 -20.78 -1.50
C ALA A 265 -17.75 -21.17 -1.73
N LEU A 266 -16.87 -20.91 -0.76
CA LEU A 266 -15.46 -21.28 -0.83
C LEU A 266 -15.26 -22.79 -0.81
N ALA A 267 -16.04 -23.52 -0.01
CA ALA A 267 -16.01 -24.97 0.02
C ALA A 267 -16.45 -25.57 -1.32
N ALA A 268 -17.54 -25.05 -1.90
CA ALA A 268 -18.01 -25.45 -3.22
C ALA A 268 -16.97 -25.13 -4.31
N LEU A 269 -16.32 -23.96 -4.24
CA LEU A 269 -15.24 -23.58 -5.15
C LEU A 269 -14.05 -24.52 -5.04
N ALA A 270 -13.63 -24.91 -3.83
CA ALA A 270 -12.54 -25.87 -3.64
C ALA A 270 -12.85 -27.23 -4.28
N ILE A 271 -14.07 -27.75 -4.08
CA ILE A 271 -14.54 -28.98 -4.72
C ILE A 271 -14.58 -28.83 -6.24
N TYR A 272 -15.10 -27.70 -6.74
CA TYR A 272 -15.18 -27.42 -8.17
C TYR A 272 -13.78 -27.35 -8.81
N LEU A 273 -12.82 -26.68 -8.18
CA LEU A 273 -11.44 -26.59 -8.68
C LEU A 273 -10.77 -27.97 -8.70
N GLY A 274 -11.00 -28.80 -7.68
CA GLY A 274 -10.56 -30.19 -7.65
C GLY A 274 -11.15 -31.00 -8.81
N TYR A 275 -12.47 -30.91 -9.00
CA TYR A 275 -13.17 -31.53 -10.13
C TYR A 275 -12.65 -31.05 -11.49
N TRP A 276 -12.51 -29.73 -11.65
CA TRP A 276 -12.02 -29.10 -12.87
C TRP A 276 -10.60 -29.57 -13.22
N TRP A 277 -9.71 -29.59 -12.22
CA TRP A 277 -8.35 -30.07 -12.39
C TRP A 277 -8.32 -31.55 -12.79
N ILE A 278 -9.09 -32.41 -12.11
CA ILE A 278 -9.19 -33.84 -12.42
C ILE A 278 -9.69 -34.06 -13.85
N ASN A 279 -10.73 -33.34 -14.26
CA ASN A 279 -11.26 -33.43 -15.63
C ASN A 279 -10.23 -33.01 -16.67
N ARG A 280 -9.57 -31.88 -16.47
CA ARG A 280 -8.51 -31.41 -17.36
C ARG A 280 -7.37 -32.44 -17.47
N PHE A 281 -6.97 -33.00 -16.32
CA PHE A 281 -5.93 -34.02 -16.24
C PHE A 281 -6.31 -35.32 -16.96
N LEU A 282 -7.59 -35.69 -16.95
CA LEU A 282 -8.15 -36.81 -17.71
C LEU A 282 -8.14 -36.51 -19.21
N ASP A 283 -8.57 -35.32 -19.61
CA ASP A 283 -8.63 -34.90 -21.02
C ASP A 283 -7.26 -34.93 -21.69
N GLU A 284 -6.21 -34.50 -20.98
CA GLU A 284 -4.82 -34.58 -21.45
C GLU A 284 -4.33 -36.03 -21.70
N ARG A 285 -5.01 -37.04 -21.14
CA ARG A 285 -4.68 -38.47 -21.26
C ARG A 285 -5.68 -39.27 -22.09
N ARG A 286 -6.72 -38.61 -22.63
CA ARG A 286 -7.66 -39.25 -23.54
C ARG A 286 -7.01 -39.46 -24.90
N THR A 287 -7.15 -40.68 -25.41
CA THR A 287 -6.82 -40.99 -26.81
C THR A 287 -7.86 -40.37 -27.75
N PRO A 288 -7.58 -40.23 -29.06
CA PRO A 288 -8.56 -39.74 -30.04
C PRO A 288 -9.88 -40.55 -30.08
N ALA A 289 -9.86 -41.80 -29.58
CA ALA A 289 -11.03 -42.66 -29.42
C ALA A 289 -11.80 -42.42 -28.11
N GLY A 290 -11.41 -41.43 -27.30
CA GLY A 290 -12.07 -41.06 -26.03
C GLY A 290 -11.66 -41.88 -24.81
N LEU A 291 -10.86 -42.93 -24.96
CA LEU A 291 -10.40 -43.77 -23.85
C LEU A 291 -9.17 -43.14 -23.17
N ALA A 292 -9.27 -42.87 -21.87
CA ALA A 292 -8.14 -42.42 -21.06
C ALA A 292 -7.28 -43.62 -20.63
N LYS A 293 -5.99 -43.61 -20.97
CA LYS A 293 -5.05 -44.64 -20.50
C LYS A 293 -4.32 -44.11 -19.26
N LEU A 294 -4.81 -44.50 -18.08
CA LEU A 294 -4.28 -44.05 -16.80
C LEU A 294 -3.23 -45.03 -16.28
N THR A 295 -2.12 -44.49 -15.78
CA THR A 295 -1.13 -45.23 -15.00
C THR A 295 -1.48 -45.22 -13.51
N ASP A 296 -0.86 -46.10 -12.71
CA ASP A 296 -1.05 -46.11 -11.26
C ASP A 296 -0.70 -44.76 -10.59
N ASP A 297 0.27 -44.02 -11.14
CA ASP A 297 0.65 -42.68 -10.66
C ASP A 297 -0.43 -41.63 -10.98
N ASP A 298 -1.13 -41.80 -12.10
CA ASP A 298 -2.22 -40.90 -12.50
C ASP A 298 -3.44 -41.04 -11.59
N TRP A 299 -3.78 -42.28 -11.21
CA TRP A 299 -4.81 -42.54 -10.21
C TRP A 299 -4.48 -41.92 -8.85
N PHE A 300 -3.21 -42.01 -8.41
CA PHE A 300 -2.77 -41.36 -7.17
C PHE A 300 -2.98 -39.86 -7.19
N ARG A 301 -2.56 -39.19 -8.26
CA ARG A 301 -2.67 -37.72 -8.38
C ARG A 301 -4.12 -37.25 -8.36
N MET A 302 -5.03 -37.97 -9.04
CA MET A 302 -6.45 -37.63 -9.04
C MET A 302 -7.10 -37.85 -7.67
N ILE A 303 -6.82 -38.98 -7.01
CA ILE A 303 -7.33 -39.26 -5.65
C ILE A 303 -6.80 -38.22 -4.67
N THR A 304 -5.51 -37.89 -4.77
CA THR A 304 -4.89 -36.86 -3.93
C THR A 304 -5.52 -35.49 -4.18
N ALA A 305 -5.72 -35.09 -5.43
CA ALA A 305 -6.39 -33.83 -5.76
C ALA A 305 -7.83 -33.77 -5.20
N ALA A 306 -8.58 -34.88 -5.29
CA ALA A 306 -9.91 -34.98 -4.71
C ALA A 306 -9.89 -34.86 -3.18
N LEU A 307 -8.97 -35.57 -2.51
CA LEU A 307 -8.82 -35.51 -1.05
C LEU A 307 -8.39 -34.12 -0.58
N VAL A 308 -7.46 -33.47 -1.30
CA VAL A 308 -7.03 -32.10 -1.02
C VAL A 308 -8.19 -31.13 -1.18
N ALA A 309 -8.97 -31.24 -2.26
CA ALA A 309 -10.15 -30.42 -2.47
C ALA A 309 -11.20 -30.58 -1.36
N LEU A 310 -11.45 -31.82 -0.91
CA LEU A 310 -12.33 -32.11 0.22
C LEU A 310 -11.78 -31.58 1.55
N LEU A 311 -10.47 -31.68 1.77
CA LEU A 311 -9.81 -31.14 2.95
C LEU A 311 -9.96 -29.61 2.99
N PHE A 312 -9.68 -28.91 1.89
CA PHE A 312 -9.90 -27.47 1.80
C PHE A 312 -11.36 -27.08 1.98
N ALA A 313 -12.29 -27.84 1.41
CA ALA A 313 -13.71 -27.62 1.61
C ALA A 313 -14.11 -27.75 3.10
N GLY A 314 -13.68 -28.83 3.75
CA GLY A 314 -13.88 -29.02 5.19
C GLY A 314 -13.22 -27.92 6.02
N PHE A 315 -12.01 -27.50 5.64
CA PHE A 315 -11.29 -26.41 6.28
C PHE A 315 -12.07 -25.09 6.20
N PHE A 316 -12.60 -24.70 5.04
CA PHE A 316 -13.41 -23.48 4.93
C PHE A 316 -14.72 -23.55 5.71
N LEU A 317 -15.34 -24.73 5.80
CA LEU A 317 -16.57 -24.93 6.58
C LEU A 317 -16.33 -24.86 8.09
N ILE A 318 -15.21 -25.42 8.57
CA ILE A 318 -14.87 -25.44 10.00
C ILE A 318 -14.27 -24.10 10.44
N PHE A 319 -13.44 -23.48 9.60
CA PHE A 319 -12.67 -22.30 9.96
C PHE A 319 -13.31 -21.01 9.43
N SER A 320 -14.25 -20.45 10.20
CA SER A 320 -14.98 -19.23 9.83
C SER A 320 -14.12 -17.97 9.80
N GLY A 321 -12.97 -17.96 10.49
CA GLY A 321 -12.10 -16.79 10.60
C GLY A 321 -11.59 -16.25 9.25
N LEU A 322 -11.30 -17.13 8.29
CA LEU A 322 -10.85 -16.70 6.95
C LEU A 322 -11.99 -16.11 6.13
N ALA A 323 -13.16 -16.73 6.15
CA ALA A 323 -14.33 -16.22 5.44
C ALA A 323 -14.78 -14.88 6.02
N LYS A 324 -14.86 -14.78 7.35
CA LYS A 324 -15.17 -13.52 8.03
C LYS A 324 -14.13 -12.45 7.73
N GLY A 325 -12.83 -12.77 7.90
CA GLY A 325 -11.77 -11.82 7.60
C GLY A 325 -11.77 -11.34 6.15
N ALA A 326 -12.11 -12.20 5.18
CA ALA A 326 -12.24 -11.79 3.78
C ALA A 326 -13.43 -10.84 3.56
N LEU A 327 -14.57 -11.06 4.22
CA LEU A 327 -15.71 -10.14 4.19
C LEU A 327 -15.35 -8.81 4.85
N ASP A 328 -14.83 -8.83 6.08
CA ASP A 328 -14.45 -7.63 6.83
C ASP A 328 -13.43 -6.79 6.05
N VAL A 329 -12.40 -7.40 5.48
CA VAL A 329 -11.40 -6.71 4.64
C VAL A 329 -12.02 -6.10 3.38
N SER A 330 -12.98 -6.80 2.76
CA SER A 330 -13.63 -6.31 1.54
C SER A 330 -14.60 -5.17 1.86
N GLU A 331 -15.41 -5.31 2.91
CA GLU A 331 -16.30 -4.26 3.40
C GLU A 331 -15.52 -3.01 3.79
N ASP A 332 -14.44 -3.15 4.58
CA ASP A 332 -13.54 -2.04 4.94
C ASP A 332 -12.92 -1.40 3.69
N PHE A 333 -12.49 -2.20 2.71
CA PHE A 333 -11.92 -1.68 1.47
C PHE A 333 -12.93 -0.83 0.70
N PHE A 334 -14.16 -1.31 0.51
CA PHE A 334 -15.17 -0.59 -0.27
C PHE A 334 -15.78 0.58 0.51
N GLY A 335 -16.14 0.38 1.78
CA GLY A 335 -16.87 1.36 2.59
C GLY A 335 -15.98 2.37 3.30
N ARG A 336 -14.89 1.93 3.94
CA ARG A 336 -14.02 2.83 4.73
C ARG A 336 -12.86 3.41 3.93
N TRP A 337 -12.37 2.68 2.93
CA TRP A 337 -11.27 3.16 2.10
C TRP A 337 -11.74 3.77 0.78
N LEU A 338 -12.45 3.03 -0.07
CA LEU A 338 -12.77 3.44 -1.45
C LEU A 338 -13.88 4.50 -1.51
N ALA A 339 -15.01 4.30 -0.84
CA ALA A 339 -16.14 5.22 -0.92
C ALA A 339 -15.77 6.67 -0.54
N PRO A 340 -15.05 6.93 0.58
CA PRO A 340 -14.66 8.29 0.96
C PRO A 340 -13.65 8.93 0.00
N LYS A 341 -12.91 8.15 -0.80
CA LYS A 341 -12.01 8.70 -1.82
C LYS A 341 -12.76 9.34 -2.99
N PHE A 342 -13.99 8.89 -3.24
CA PHE A 342 -14.82 9.36 -4.35
C PHE A 342 -15.96 10.29 -3.89
N ASP A 343 -16.09 10.52 -2.59
CA ASP A 343 -17.03 11.47 -2.03
C ASP A 343 -16.36 12.86 -1.92
N SER A 344 -16.66 13.75 -2.86
CA SER A 344 -16.20 15.15 -2.81
C SER A 344 -16.98 16.01 -1.80
N THR A 345 -18.09 15.48 -1.28
CA THR A 345 -19.12 16.19 -0.52
C THR A 345 -19.10 15.84 0.98
N ARG A 346 -18.67 14.64 1.39
CA ARG A 346 -18.57 14.30 2.83
C ARG A 346 -17.51 15.06 3.62
N ASN A 347 -16.52 15.67 2.95
CA ASN A 347 -15.45 16.41 3.65
C ASN A 347 -15.69 17.92 3.76
N VAL A 348 -16.81 18.42 3.23
CA VAL A 348 -17.28 19.77 3.56
C VAL A 348 -18.79 19.70 3.74
N VAL A 349 -19.26 20.00 4.95
CA VAL A 349 -20.68 20.09 5.31
C VAL A 349 -21.47 20.79 4.18
N ASP A 350 -22.25 20.01 3.44
CA ASP A 350 -23.17 20.48 2.39
C ASP A 350 -24.55 20.68 2.98
N LEU A 351 -24.61 21.54 3.98
CA LEU A 351 -25.86 22.19 4.34
C LEU A 351 -25.83 23.59 3.72
N PRO A 352 -26.91 24.04 3.04
CA PRO A 352 -27.07 25.44 2.67
C PRO A 352 -26.79 26.31 3.89
N ILE A 353 -26.05 27.40 3.76
CA ILE A 353 -25.63 28.24 4.91
C ILE A 353 -26.83 28.66 5.77
N GLY A 354 -27.98 28.97 5.14
CA GLY A 354 -29.22 29.30 5.86
C GLY A 354 -29.89 28.13 6.60
N GLU A 355 -29.54 26.89 6.26
CA GLU A 355 -30.03 25.67 6.93
C GLU A 355 -29.09 25.24 8.07
N ILE A 356 -27.78 25.53 7.96
CA ILE A 356 -26.82 25.46 9.08
C ILE A 356 -27.20 26.48 10.16
N GLU A 357 -27.44 27.74 9.76
CA GLU A 357 -27.86 28.81 10.67
C GLU A 357 -29.18 28.45 11.37
N ALA A 358 -30.14 27.87 10.66
CA ALA A 358 -31.42 27.45 11.22
C ALA A 358 -31.31 26.24 12.16
N GLN A 359 -30.48 25.24 11.82
CA GLN A 359 -30.31 24.02 12.61
C GLN A 359 -29.40 24.22 13.84
N VAL A 360 -28.42 25.13 13.77
CA VAL A 360 -27.63 25.61 14.92
C VAL A 360 -28.51 26.44 15.85
N ALA A 361 -29.33 27.36 15.31
CA ALA A 361 -30.29 28.13 16.10
C ALA A 361 -31.40 27.27 16.74
N SER A 362 -31.69 26.08 16.19
CA SER A 362 -32.71 25.16 16.70
C SER A 362 -32.16 23.98 17.50
N GLY A 363 -30.83 23.83 17.64
CA GLY A 363 -30.18 22.74 18.37
C GLY A 363 -30.33 21.33 17.78
N LEU A 364 -30.80 21.18 16.53
CA LEU A 364 -31.14 19.88 15.92
C LEU A 364 -29.91 19.14 15.31
N LEU A 365 -28.87 19.88 14.90
CA LEU A 365 -27.62 19.30 14.39
C LEU A 365 -26.87 18.43 15.42
N LEU A 366 -27.16 18.62 16.71
CA LEU A 366 -26.49 17.97 17.83
C LEU A 366 -26.95 16.51 18.04
N GLU A 367 -28.19 16.16 17.69
CA GLU A 367 -28.72 14.80 17.87
C GLU A 367 -28.23 13.84 16.77
N ASP A 368 -28.18 14.28 15.50
CA ASP A 368 -27.80 13.42 14.37
C ASP A 368 -26.28 13.14 14.32
N ILE A 369 -25.43 14.07 14.74
CA ILE A 369 -23.97 13.89 14.76
C ILE A 369 -23.53 13.00 15.94
N ALA A 370 -24.23 13.07 17.07
CA ALA A 370 -23.94 12.24 18.25
C ALA A 370 -24.26 10.75 18.03
N LEU A 371 -25.14 10.41 17.10
CA LEU A 371 -25.53 9.03 16.81
C LEU A 371 -24.55 8.28 15.89
N GLU A 372 -23.73 8.97 15.09
CA GLU A 372 -22.86 8.33 14.09
C GLU A 372 -21.41 8.05 14.55
N GLN A 373 -20.95 8.57 15.70
CA GLN A 373 -19.55 8.43 16.11
C GLN A 373 -19.37 7.91 17.54
N GLU A 374 -19.09 6.61 17.64
CA GLU A 374 -18.58 5.98 18.85
C GLU A 374 -17.08 6.31 19.00
N LEU A 375 -16.76 7.38 19.73
CA LEU A 375 -15.38 7.77 20.01
C LEU A 375 -14.83 6.92 21.19
N ILE A 376 -14.00 5.92 20.88
CA ILE A 376 -13.31 5.11 21.91
C ILE A 376 -12.17 5.93 22.53
N VAL A 377 -12.44 6.53 23.69
CA VAL A 377 -11.44 7.21 24.52
C VAL A 377 -10.57 6.16 25.23
N ASN A 378 -9.26 6.23 25.03
CA ASN A 378 -8.29 5.31 25.62
C ASN A 378 -7.97 5.76 27.07
N ALA A 379 -8.66 5.18 28.06
CA ALA A 379 -8.63 5.60 29.47
C ALA A 379 -7.24 5.57 30.13
N ASP A 380 -6.33 4.70 29.65
CA ASP A 380 -5.00 4.53 30.23
C ASP A 380 -4.06 5.72 30.02
N LEU A 381 -4.37 6.63 29.08
CA LEU A 381 -3.53 7.79 28.78
C LEU A 381 -3.85 9.04 29.64
N LEU A 382 -4.94 9.02 30.42
CA LEU A 382 -5.47 10.23 31.08
C LEU A 382 -5.51 10.20 32.62
N GLN A 383 -5.17 9.08 33.29
CA GLN A 383 -5.18 8.95 34.76
C GLN A 383 -6.45 9.51 35.46
N LEU A 384 -7.61 9.45 34.81
CA LEU A 384 -8.88 9.92 35.38
C LEU A 384 -9.45 8.87 36.34
N SER A 385 -10.15 9.31 37.38
CA SER A 385 -10.88 8.38 38.25
C SER A 385 -12.15 7.89 37.55
N GLN A 386 -12.60 6.67 37.83
CA GLN A 386 -13.78 6.09 37.19
C GLN A 386 -15.04 6.96 37.33
N GLY A 387 -15.17 7.70 38.45
CA GLY A 387 -16.28 8.61 38.69
C GLY A 387 -16.28 9.86 37.80
N ASP A 388 -15.10 10.33 37.39
CA ASP A 388 -14.99 11.49 36.48
C ASP A 388 -15.35 11.11 35.03
N ILE A 389 -15.07 9.86 34.67
CA ILE A 389 -15.44 9.27 33.38
C ILE A 389 -16.96 9.09 33.30
N ASP A 390 -17.58 8.56 34.36
CA ASP A 390 -19.03 8.38 34.42
C ASP A 390 -19.79 9.72 34.41
N ALA A 391 -19.24 10.76 35.04
CA ALA A 391 -19.81 12.12 35.02
C ALA A 391 -19.67 12.81 33.64
N ALA A 392 -18.55 12.62 32.94
CA ALA A 392 -18.33 13.15 31.59
C ALA A 392 -19.21 12.45 30.55
N LEU A 393 -19.38 11.12 30.65
CA LEU A 393 -20.29 10.34 29.81
C LEU A 393 -21.76 10.69 30.07
N ALA A 394 -22.14 10.92 31.33
CA ALA A 394 -23.51 11.33 31.69
C ALA A 394 -23.86 12.77 31.24
N SER A 395 -22.85 13.60 30.90
CA SER A 395 -23.02 14.99 30.44
C SER A 395 -22.74 15.18 28.94
N GLY A 396 -22.40 14.11 28.21
CA GLY A 396 -22.17 14.16 26.76
C GLY A 396 -20.88 14.87 26.32
N LEU A 397 -19.92 15.09 27.24
CA LEU A 397 -18.70 15.86 26.97
C LEU A 397 -17.50 14.97 26.58
N SER A 398 -16.78 15.39 25.53
CA SER A 398 -15.49 14.82 25.10
C SER A 398 -14.32 15.67 25.65
N VAL A 399 -13.36 15.05 26.35
CA VAL A 399 -12.26 15.76 27.04
C VAL A 399 -10.98 15.78 26.19
N VAL A 400 -10.45 16.98 25.87
CA VAL A 400 -9.10 17.17 25.29
C VAL A 400 -8.33 18.22 26.10
N ARG A 401 -7.07 17.95 26.47
CA ARG A 401 -6.22 18.80 27.33
C ARG A 401 -5.16 19.53 26.48
N ILE A 402 -4.90 20.83 26.74
CA ILE A 402 -3.85 21.64 26.08
C ILE A 402 -2.72 21.96 27.10
N TYR A 403 -1.46 21.94 26.65
CA TYR A 403 -0.25 22.17 27.45
C TYR A 403 0.34 23.59 27.32
N GLU A 404 1.21 23.90 28.27
CA GLU A 404 1.51 25.19 28.91
C GLU A 404 2.89 25.73 28.47
N ASP A 405 2.97 26.72 27.56
CA ASP A 405 4.29 27.32 27.22
C ASP A 405 4.31 28.83 26.90
N LYS A 406 3.24 29.60 27.17
CA LYS A 406 3.30 31.09 27.11
C LYS A 406 2.46 31.77 28.20
N LYS A 407 2.54 31.27 29.43
CA LYS A 407 1.73 31.70 30.57
C LYS A 407 1.94 33.17 30.96
N ASP A 408 3.15 33.70 30.80
CA ASP A 408 3.51 35.04 31.32
C ASP A 408 3.26 36.21 30.37
N THR A 409 3.02 35.96 29.07
CA THR A 409 2.87 37.07 28.08
C THR A 409 1.41 37.51 27.90
N LEU A 410 0.43 36.71 28.34
CA LEU A 410 -0.99 36.92 28.02
C LEU A 410 -1.87 37.24 29.24
N GLY A 411 -1.38 37.11 30.48
CA GLY A 411 -2.11 37.51 31.67
C GLY A 411 -3.45 36.79 31.88
N LEU A 412 -3.54 35.51 31.51
CA LEU A 412 -4.76 34.70 31.57
C LEU A 412 -4.70 33.73 32.76
N ASP A 413 -5.67 33.85 33.67
CA ASP A 413 -5.96 32.85 34.69
C ASP A 413 -6.48 31.54 34.05
N GLU A 414 -6.27 30.42 34.76
CA GLU A 414 -6.47 29.00 34.42
C GLU A 414 -7.73 28.61 33.61
N ARG A 415 -7.89 29.14 32.40
CA ARG A 415 -8.98 28.77 31.49
C ARG A 415 -8.39 28.26 30.17
N PRO A 416 -8.91 27.17 29.60
CA PRO A 416 -8.45 26.63 28.34
C PRO A 416 -8.67 27.66 27.22
N VAL A 417 -7.62 27.90 26.44
CA VAL A 417 -7.60 28.82 25.29
C VAL A 417 -7.23 28.04 24.03
N PHE A 418 -7.99 28.28 22.98
CA PHE A 418 -8.03 27.55 21.72
C PHE A 418 -6.97 28.01 20.70
N VAL A 419 -6.49 27.12 19.82
CA VAL A 419 -5.35 27.34 18.91
C VAL A 419 -5.80 27.36 17.44
N PRO A 420 -5.29 28.28 16.58
CA PRO A 420 -5.84 28.51 15.24
C PRO A 420 -5.59 27.39 14.19
N PRO A 421 -6.36 27.41 13.07
CA PRO A 421 -6.84 26.25 12.31
C PRO A 421 -5.93 25.74 11.18
N HIS A 422 -4.62 25.60 11.42
CA HIS A 422 -3.74 24.93 10.44
C HIS A 422 -3.26 23.54 10.87
N LYS A 423 -3.62 23.07 12.07
CA LYS A 423 -3.09 21.81 12.65
C LYS A 423 -4.10 20.68 12.88
N LEU A 424 -5.37 20.82 12.48
CA LEU A 424 -6.44 19.90 12.87
C LEU A 424 -7.37 19.55 11.71
N VAL A 425 -6.84 18.93 10.65
CA VAL A 425 -7.70 18.40 9.58
C VAL A 425 -7.45 16.90 9.45
N GLU A 426 -8.20 16.14 10.26
CA GLU A 426 -8.93 14.91 9.91
C GLU A 426 -9.41 14.27 11.23
N GLY A 427 -10.70 14.46 11.56
CA GLY A 427 -11.37 13.69 12.62
C GLY A 427 -11.95 14.43 13.83
N LEU A 428 -12.28 15.72 13.75
CA LEU A 428 -12.92 16.45 14.86
C LEU A 428 -13.97 17.45 14.33
N THR A 429 -15.12 16.96 13.90
CA THR A 429 -16.26 17.83 13.54
C THR A 429 -17.03 18.36 14.75
N ALA A 430 -16.94 17.71 15.92
CA ALA A 430 -17.61 18.17 17.14
C ALA A 430 -16.84 19.27 17.90
N GLY A 431 -15.49 19.24 17.91
CA GLY A 431 -14.68 20.24 18.62
C GLY A 431 -14.63 21.61 17.93
N VAL A 432 -14.65 21.60 16.60
CA VAL A 432 -14.64 22.83 15.77
C VAL A 432 -15.95 23.62 15.92
N ALA A 433 -17.09 22.94 16.13
CA ALA A 433 -18.38 23.60 16.31
C ALA A 433 -18.47 24.38 17.63
N VAL A 434 -17.88 23.87 18.72
CA VAL A 434 -17.91 24.50 20.05
C VAL A 434 -16.96 25.70 20.15
N GLU A 435 -15.81 25.66 19.47
CA GLU A 435 -14.86 26.78 19.37
C GLU A 435 -15.44 27.96 18.57
N LEU A 436 -16.13 27.69 17.45
CA LEU A 436 -16.74 28.71 16.62
C LEU A 436 -17.85 29.47 17.35
N ASP A 437 -18.64 28.78 18.18
CA ASP A 437 -19.73 29.39 18.96
C ASP A 437 -19.18 30.42 19.96
N SER A 438 -18.08 30.06 20.67
CA SER A 438 -17.39 30.99 21.58
C SER A 438 -16.74 32.19 20.87
N ALA A 439 -16.17 31.99 19.67
CA ALA A 439 -15.56 33.07 18.90
C ALA A 439 -16.60 34.04 18.29
N ILE A 440 -17.82 33.55 18.03
CA ILE A 440 -18.97 34.37 17.59
C ILE A 440 -19.58 35.12 18.79
N GLU A 441 -19.74 34.46 19.96
CA GLU A 441 -20.21 35.11 21.20
C GLU A 441 -19.23 36.18 21.70
N ASP A 442 -17.92 35.97 21.56
CA ASP A 442 -16.88 36.93 21.94
C ASP A 442 -16.63 38.02 20.87
N GLY A 443 -17.35 37.99 19.74
CA GLY A 443 -17.28 39.01 18.69
C GLY A 443 -15.96 39.05 17.91
N LEU A 444 -15.18 37.97 17.94
CA LEU A 444 -13.85 37.87 17.31
C LEU A 444 -13.93 37.59 15.79
N ILE A 445 -15.04 37.00 15.32
CA ILE A 445 -15.31 36.71 13.90
C ILE A 445 -16.79 36.99 13.63
N THR A 446 -17.10 37.78 12.60
CA THR A 446 -18.50 37.99 12.19
C THR A 446 -19.03 36.81 11.35
N PRO A 447 -20.34 36.51 11.38
CA PRO A 447 -20.93 35.43 10.57
C PRO A 447 -20.63 35.54 9.07
N ALA A 448 -20.48 36.77 8.56
CA ALA A 448 -20.07 37.03 7.17
C ALA A 448 -18.60 36.65 6.89
N GLU A 449 -17.68 36.96 7.82
CA GLU A 449 -16.27 36.57 7.70
C GLU A 449 -16.08 35.05 7.81
N LEU A 450 -16.90 34.39 8.62
CA LEU A 450 -16.95 32.92 8.70
C LEU A 450 -17.49 32.31 7.40
N GLY A 451 -18.57 32.87 6.82
CA GLY A 451 -19.10 32.46 5.52
C GLY A 451 -18.06 32.56 4.41
N ASP A 452 -17.35 33.69 4.34
CA ASP A 452 -16.28 33.92 3.35
C ASP A 452 -15.08 32.98 3.55
N GLU A 453 -14.69 32.65 4.79
CA GLU A 453 -13.64 31.67 5.09
C GLU A 453 -14.08 30.24 4.73
N LEU A 454 -15.31 29.86 5.06
CA LEU A 454 -15.89 28.55 4.71
C LEU A 454 -16.03 28.39 3.18
N GLU A 455 -16.38 29.45 2.46
CA GLU A 455 -16.45 29.45 1.00
C GLU A 455 -15.06 29.36 0.36
N LYS A 456 -14.06 30.07 0.90
CA LYS A 456 -12.64 29.90 0.50
C LYS A 456 -12.11 28.49 0.80
N ILE A 457 -12.58 27.85 1.87
CA ILE A 457 -12.23 26.47 2.23
C ILE A 457 -12.93 25.48 1.28
N LYS A 458 -14.21 25.69 0.92
CA LYS A 458 -14.93 24.93 -0.12
C LYS A 458 -14.23 25.02 -1.47
N ASP A 459 -13.85 26.23 -1.90
CA ASP A 459 -13.12 26.45 -3.15
C ASP A 459 -11.75 25.78 -3.14
N ARG A 460 -11.02 25.80 -2.01
CA ARG A 460 -9.74 25.08 -1.85
C ARG A 460 -9.90 23.56 -1.75
N ALA A 461 -11.04 23.06 -1.24
CA ALA A 461 -11.36 21.64 -1.12
C ALA A 461 -11.71 20.99 -2.48
N SER A 462 -12.09 21.79 -3.48
CA SER A 462 -12.45 21.31 -4.82
C SER A 462 -11.25 20.96 -5.73
N SER A 463 -10.02 21.28 -5.35
CA SER A 463 -8.84 21.03 -6.20
C SER A 463 -8.33 19.60 -6.04
N PRO A 464 -8.19 18.80 -7.13
CA PRO A 464 -7.73 17.40 -7.06
C PRO A 464 -6.33 17.22 -6.45
N LEU A 465 -5.49 18.25 -6.54
CA LEU A 465 -4.11 18.23 -6.07
C LEU A 465 -3.85 19.48 -5.24
N ARG A 466 -3.19 19.31 -4.09
CA ARG A 466 -2.69 20.43 -3.29
C ARG A 466 -1.19 20.35 -3.08
N TRP A 467 -0.55 21.51 -3.10
CA TRP A 467 0.80 21.64 -2.58
C TRP A 467 0.75 21.62 -1.06
N SER A 468 1.45 20.67 -0.44
CA SER A 468 1.57 20.62 1.01
C SER A 468 3.02 20.62 1.41
N LYS A 469 3.30 21.37 2.46
CA LYS A 469 4.62 21.38 3.10
C LYS A 469 4.67 20.26 4.14
N ALA A 470 5.88 19.79 4.46
CA ALA A 470 6.05 18.82 5.52
C ALA A 470 5.98 19.55 6.87
N GLU A 471 4.93 19.29 7.64
CA GLU A 471 4.72 19.91 8.95
C GLU A 471 5.31 19.04 10.06
N VAL A 472 5.61 19.67 11.18
CA VAL A 472 6.01 18.97 12.41
C VAL A 472 4.87 19.03 13.42
N PHE A 473 4.46 17.85 13.89
CA PHE A 473 3.49 17.68 14.96
C PHE A 473 4.18 17.14 16.23
N SER A 474 3.63 17.44 17.39
CA SER A 474 4.15 16.94 18.67
C SER A 474 3.22 15.87 19.23
N PRO A 475 3.48 14.57 19.00
CA PRO A 475 2.69 13.50 19.62
C PRO A 475 2.83 13.45 21.15
N ARG A 476 3.92 13.99 21.72
CA ARG A 476 4.18 14.13 23.18
C ARG A 476 5.11 15.33 23.38
N GLU A 477 5.01 16.05 24.51
CA GLU A 477 5.71 17.32 24.81
C GLU A 477 7.17 17.41 24.37
N ASN A 478 7.92 16.30 24.40
CA ASN A 478 9.35 16.26 24.09
C ASN A 478 9.72 15.50 22.80
N PHE A 479 8.76 15.15 21.93
CA PHE A 479 9.01 14.29 20.77
C PHE A 479 8.37 14.81 19.47
N LEU A 480 8.86 15.92 18.93
CA LEU A 480 8.45 16.45 17.62
C LEU A 480 8.63 15.42 16.48
N ASP A 481 7.56 15.11 15.74
CA ASP A 481 7.54 14.22 14.57
C ASP A 481 7.06 14.91 13.29
N LEU A 482 7.40 14.33 12.13
CA LEU A 482 6.92 14.82 10.85
C LEU A 482 5.49 14.32 10.62
N SER A 483 4.57 15.21 10.25
CA SER A 483 3.17 14.88 10.02
C SER A 483 3.01 13.96 8.81
N PRO A 484 2.34 12.79 8.97
CA PRO A 484 2.15 11.84 7.88
C PRO A 484 1.15 12.32 6.82
N THR A 485 0.35 13.34 7.12
CA THR A 485 -0.72 13.87 6.24
C THR A 485 -0.29 15.10 5.45
N SER A 486 0.94 15.58 5.65
CA SER A 486 1.44 16.82 5.05
C SER A 486 2.77 16.61 4.33
N GLY A 487 2.79 16.89 3.02
CA GLY A 487 3.98 16.73 2.19
C GLY A 487 4.39 15.25 2.03
N ILE A 488 5.62 15.00 1.58
CA ILE A 488 6.19 13.65 1.60
C ILE A 488 7.15 13.53 2.76
N VAL A 489 6.91 12.55 3.62
CA VAL A 489 7.75 12.24 4.76
C VAL A 489 8.33 10.85 4.58
N ILE A 490 9.64 10.74 4.72
CA ILE A 490 10.35 9.47 4.68
C ILE A 490 11.12 9.34 5.99
N THR A 491 10.79 8.30 6.76
CA THR A 491 11.52 8.01 8.00
C THR A 491 12.98 7.70 7.72
N ARG A 492 13.87 8.01 8.68
CA ARG A 492 15.31 7.72 8.54
C ARG A 492 15.60 6.24 8.25
N GLY A 493 14.88 5.35 8.95
CA GLY A 493 14.99 3.90 8.75
C GLY A 493 14.58 3.49 7.34
N PHE A 494 13.45 3.99 6.85
CA PHE A 494 12.99 3.70 5.49
C PHE A 494 13.97 4.21 4.45
N PHE A 495 14.45 5.46 4.57
CA PHE A 495 15.41 6.03 3.64
C PHE A 495 16.72 5.24 3.60
N ALA A 496 17.26 4.86 4.76
CA ALA A 496 18.48 4.07 4.87
C ALA A 496 18.36 2.68 4.21
N VAL A 497 17.23 2.00 4.42
CA VAL A 497 16.97 0.71 3.75
C VAL A 497 16.77 0.92 2.25
N TRP A 498 16.00 1.92 1.86
CA TRP A 498 15.71 2.23 0.47
C TRP A 498 16.99 2.52 -0.32
N ILE A 499 17.88 3.38 0.20
CA ILE A 499 19.14 3.71 -0.48
C ILE A 499 20.10 2.51 -0.53
N ALA A 500 20.19 1.73 0.56
CA ALA A 500 21.03 0.53 0.60
C ALA A 500 20.61 -0.49 -0.46
N VAL A 501 19.31 -0.81 -0.51
CA VAL A 501 18.75 -1.76 -1.49
C VAL A 501 18.86 -1.22 -2.92
N THR A 502 18.62 0.08 -3.11
CA THR A 502 18.72 0.74 -4.42
C THR A 502 20.13 0.65 -4.98
N LEU A 503 21.13 1.07 -4.23
CA LEU A 503 22.53 1.07 -4.69
C LEU A 503 23.05 -0.36 -4.86
N TYR A 504 22.72 -1.27 -3.93
CA TYR A 504 23.08 -2.66 -4.05
C TYR A 504 22.53 -3.27 -5.34
N THR A 505 21.22 -3.15 -5.57
CA THR A 505 20.54 -3.67 -6.78
C THR A 505 21.05 -2.99 -8.06
N ALA A 506 21.33 -1.69 -8.03
CA ALA A 506 21.86 -0.94 -9.17
C ALA A 506 23.21 -1.51 -9.66
N SER A 507 24.04 -2.04 -8.77
CA SER A 507 25.31 -2.67 -9.16
C SER A 507 25.13 -3.95 -9.97
N PHE A 508 24.08 -4.74 -9.69
CA PHE A 508 23.74 -5.93 -10.47
C PHE A 508 23.11 -5.54 -11.81
N ILE A 509 22.21 -4.54 -11.82
CA ILE A 509 21.63 -4.01 -13.06
C ILE A 509 22.72 -3.45 -13.96
N ALA A 510 23.69 -2.72 -13.41
CA ALA A 510 24.83 -2.21 -14.17
C ALA A 510 25.63 -3.33 -14.86
N GLU A 511 25.79 -4.47 -14.19
CA GLU A 511 26.47 -5.62 -14.77
C GLU A 511 25.64 -6.28 -15.88
N ILE A 512 24.32 -6.37 -15.71
CA ILE A 512 23.38 -6.88 -16.71
C ILE A 512 23.40 -5.98 -17.96
N VAL A 513 23.28 -4.67 -17.78
CA VAL A 513 23.33 -3.68 -18.88
C VAL A 513 24.68 -3.76 -19.61
N ARG A 514 25.79 -3.82 -18.86
CA ARG A 514 27.14 -3.99 -19.44
C ARG A 514 27.23 -5.28 -20.26
N ALA A 515 26.75 -6.40 -19.71
CA ALA A 515 26.77 -7.68 -20.39
C ALA A 515 25.89 -7.67 -21.66
N GLY A 516 24.71 -7.04 -21.59
CA GLY A 516 23.81 -6.86 -22.74
C GLY A 516 24.47 -6.07 -23.86
N ILE A 517 25.11 -4.94 -23.55
CA ILE A 517 25.85 -4.13 -24.53
C ILE A 517 26.98 -4.92 -25.18
N LEU A 518 27.72 -5.73 -24.41
CA LEU A 518 28.83 -6.53 -24.92
C LEU A 518 28.38 -7.79 -25.69
N ALA A 519 27.13 -8.22 -25.52
CA ALA A 519 26.58 -9.35 -26.26
C ALA A 519 26.24 -8.99 -27.72
N VAL A 520 26.08 -7.70 -28.04
CA VAL A 520 25.83 -7.23 -29.41
C VAL A 520 27.01 -7.56 -30.32
N SER A 521 26.70 -8.15 -31.48
CA SER A 521 27.73 -8.68 -32.40
C SER A 521 28.75 -7.61 -32.81
N LYS A 522 30.03 -8.01 -32.86
CA LYS A 522 31.11 -7.11 -33.28
C LYS A 522 30.89 -6.54 -34.68
N GLY A 523 30.34 -7.34 -35.61
CA GLY A 523 30.05 -6.91 -36.98
C GLY A 523 29.11 -5.71 -37.07
N GLN A 524 28.14 -5.57 -36.16
CA GLN A 524 27.26 -4.39 -36.11
C GLN A 524 28.02 -3.13 -35.68
N ASN A 525 28.92 -3.25 -34.70
CA ASN A 525 29.77 -2.14 -34.26
C ASN A 525 30.81 -1.76 -35.33
N GLU A 526 31.38 -2.74 -36.02
CA GLU A 526 32.32 -2.53 -37.13
C GLU A 526 31.62 -1.84 -38.30
N ALA A 527 30.42 -2.30 -38.70
CA ALA A 527 29.61 -1.65 -39.74
C ALA A 527 29.25 -0.20 -39.38
N ALA A 528 28.88 0.07 -38.11
CA ALA A 528 28.63 1.42 -37.63
C ALA A 528 29.85 2.34 -37.82
N SER A 529 31.05 1.83 -37.48
CA SER A 529 32.30 2.57 -37.64
C SER A 529 32.67 2.79 -39.12
N SER A 530 32.40 1.81 -40.00
CA SER A 530 32.60 1.95 -41.45
C SER A 530 31.65 2.98 -42.08
N LEU A 531 30.47 3.19 -41.49
CA LEU A 531 29.52 4.24 -41.88
C LEU A 531 29.87 5.61 -41.28
N GLY A 532 30.98 5.74 -40.55
CA GLY A 532 31.43 7.00 -39.94
C GLY A 532 30.62 7.41 -38.70
N LEU A 533 29.81 6.51 -38.11
CA LEU A 533 29.07 6.81 -36.89
C LEU A 533 30.04 6.90 -35.70
N SER A 534 29.87 7.97 -34.90
CA SER A 534 30.56 8.07 -33.61
C SER A 534 30.11 6.97 -32.66
N ARG A 535 30.93 6.64 -31.65
CA ARG A 535 30.62 5.61 -30.65
C ARG A 535 29.28 5.85 -29.94
N SER A 536 28.92 7.10 -29.70
CA SER A 536 27.62 7.48 -29.11
C SER A 536 26.45 7.29 -30.08
N GLN A 537 26.65 7.54 -31.37
CA GLN A 537 25.65 7.28 -32.40
C GLN A 537 25.46 5.77 -32.63
N ALA A 538 26.55 5.00 -32.68
CA ALA A 538 26.49 3.55 -32.73
C ALA A 538 25.77 2.97 -31.52
N LEU A 539 26.08 3.47 -30.31
CA LEU A 539 25.39 3.06 -29.08
C LEU A 539 23.88 3.37 -29.15
N ARG A 540 23.51 4.59 -29.57
CA ARG A 540 22.12 5.05 -29.60
C ARG A 540 21.26 4.40 -30.69
N PHE A 541 21.80 4.23 -31.89
CA PHE A 541 21.03 3.82 -33.07
C PHE A 541 21.16 2.35 -33.42
N ILE A 542 22.21 1.67 -32.96
CA ILE A 542 22.48 0.28 -33.35
C ILE A 542 22.45 -0.61 -32.12
N VAL A 543 23.24 -0.32 -31.09
CA VAL A 543 23.46 -1.22 -29.94
C VAL A 543 22.30 -1.22 -28.94
N LEU A 544 21.84 -0.06 -28.47
CA LEU A 544 20.75 0.03 -27.48
C LEU A 544 19.38 -0.47 -27.98
N PRO A 545 19.05 -0.39 -29.30
CA PRO A 545 17.81 -0.97 -29.82
C PRO A 545 17.80 -2.50 -30.00
N GLN A 546 18.95 -3.20 -29.92
CA GLN A 546 18.97 -4.67 -29.93
C GLN A 546 18.64 -5.22 -28.55
#